data_AF-A0A3D0PZ58-F1
#
_entry.id   AF-A0A3D0PZ58-F1
#
_cell.length_a   1.000
_cell.length_b   1.000
_cell.length_c   1.000
_cell.angle_alpha   90.00
_cell.angle_beta   90.00
_cell.angle_gamma   90.00
#
_symmetry.space_group_name_H-M   'P 1'
#
loop_
_entity.id
_entity.type
_entity.pdbx_description
1 polymer ?
#
loop_
_entity_poly.entity_id
_entity_poly.type
_entity_poly.pdbx_seq_one_letter_code
_entity_poly.pdbx_strand_id
1 'polypeptide(L)'
;MVAGDGAHNIGKQSGGWTITWQGTGNENSDFPGATSIYTGIEQTVEAAGGEAELSIDGSFTEKPDVAIVVFGETPYAEGNGDIANVEYQRGDKQDLALLNSLKAQGIPVVSVFITGRPLWVTPELNASDAFVVAWLPGSEGGGVADVLFSKPDGSVNYPMHGKLSFSWPADPFQNPINKGDGKQPLFAYDYGLSYGENAELPQLDESVNSAANAAGDAVIFQQSVQQPWSLIATSAGEQGAMNSNVLNVNTLSIRTADRHVQEDTLQIEFGSSEDSIRFFSPFPEDLLDYAVPTGVLAFDIQRSATTGMTVSMSCGDGCEAELALDDFITADNNWQSVAIPLSCFVDKGVNLREIYVPM
;
A
#
# COMPACT_ATOMS: atom_id res chain seq x y z
N MET A 1 13.91 24.13 6.83
CA MET A 1 12.58 23.75 6.29
C MET A 1 12.23 22.34 6.76
N VAL A 2 10.96 22.08 7.04
CA VAL A 2 10.42 20.75 7.32
C VAL A 2 9.33 20.44 6.29
N ALA A 3 9.47 19.34 5.54
CA ALA A 3 8.62 19.00 4.41
C ALA A 3 8.09 17.56 4.48
N GLY A 4 7.26 17.17 3.51
CA GLY A 4 6.65 15.85 3.44
C GLY A 4 5.34 15.74 4.23
N ASP A 5 4.47 14.83 3.80
CA ASP A 5 3.10 14.70 4.31
C ASP A 5 3.02 14.18 5.77
N GLY A 6 4.12 13.64 6.29
CA GLY A 6 4.29 13.21 7.67
C GLY A 6 4.76 14.30 8.62
N ALA A 7 5.18 15.48 8.12
CA ALA A 7 5.82 16.50 8.95
C ALA A 7 4.94 16.98 10.09
N HIS A 8 3.69 17.32 9.80
CA HIS A 8 2.71 17.80 10.78
C HIS A 8 1.47 16.90 10.81
N ASN A 9 1.68 15.58 10.88
CA ASN A 9 0.60 14.59 10.85
C ASN A 9 0.76 13.54 11.96
N ILE A 10 0.08 13.77 13.09
CA ILE A 10 0.15 12.90 14.27
C ILE A 10 -0.53 11.55 14.00
N GLY A 11 -1.55 11.53 13.15
CA GLY A 11 -2.17 10.28 12.68
C GLY A 11 -1.16 9.38 11.99
N LYS A 12 -0.42 9.91 11.01
CA LYS A 12 0.63 9.18 10.29
C LYS A 12 1.73 8.69 11.22
N GLN A 13 2.26 9.55 12.10
CA GLN A 13 3.32 9.15 13.03
C GLN A 13 2.85 8.14 14.11
N SER A 14 1.53 7.99 14.31
CA SER A 14 0.96 7.02 15.26
C SER A 14 0.57 5.68 14.62
N GLY A 15 0.15 5.70 13.35
CA GLY A 15 -0.30 4.50 12.63
C GLY A 15 -1.68 3.99 13.06
N GLY A 16 -2.01 2.76 12.64
CA GLY A 16 -3.27 2.11 13.00
C GLY A 16 -3.38 1.81 14.51
N TRP A 17 -4.56 1.38 14.93
CA TRP A 17 -4.91 1.15 16.34
C TRP A 17 -4.76 2.37 17.26
N THR A 18 -4.72 3.58 16.71
CA THR A 18 -4.62 4.81 17.48
C THR A 18 -5.84 5.68 17.23
N ILE A 19 -6.64 5.92 18.27
CA ILE A 19 -7.98 6.54 18.25
C ILE A 19 -9.01 5.73 17.44
N THR A 20 -8.76 5.53 16.15
CA THR A 20 -9.55 4.69 15.24
C THR A 20 -8.79 3.43 14.85
N TRP A 21 -9.47 2.49 14.21
CA TRP A 21 -8.90 1.20 13.86
C TRP A 21 -7.79 1.31 12.81
N GLN A 22 -8.09 1.87 11.64
CA GLN A 22 -7.10 2.04 10.58
C GLN A 22 -6.16 3.23 10.84
N GLY A 23 -6.59 4.23 11.61
CA GLY A 23 -5.85 5.48 11.81
C GLY A 23 -6.02 6.49 10.66
N THR A 24 -6.45 6.06 9.48
CA THR A 24 -6.78 6.91 8.34
C THR A 24 -7.89 7.90 8.69
N GLY A 25 -7.70 9.16 8.31
CA GLY A 25 -8.66 10.23 8.57
C GLY A 25 -8.60 10.85 9.98
N ASN A 26 -7.78 10.31 10.88
CA ASN A 26 -7.49 11.01 12.13
C ASN A 26 -6.79 12.34 11.85
N GLU A 27 -7.22 13.39 12.54
CA GLU A 27 -6.62 14.72 12.47
C GLU A 27 -5.76 14.99 13.71
N ASN A 28 -4.86 15.97 13.66
CA ASN A 28 -4.05 16.33 14.83
C ASN A 28 -4.88 16.72 16.06
N SER A 29 -6.11 17.23 15.85
CA SER A 29 -7.08 17.59 16.89
C SER A 29 -7.56 16.39 17.71
N ASP A 30 -7.49 15.17 17.17
CA ASP A 30 -7.87 13.92 17.85
C ASP A 30 -6.84 13.47 18.91
N PHE A 31 -5.65 14.11 18.93
CA PHE A 31 -4.53 13.76 19.81
C PHE A 31 -4.22 14.89 20.81
N PRO A 32 -5.11 15.20 21.76
CA PRO A 32 -4.90 16.29 22.70
C PRO A 32 -3.65 16.04 23.56
N GLY A 33 -2.71 16.98 23.52
CA GLY A 33 -1.45 16.91 24.26
C GLY A 33 -0.31 16.19 23.52
N ALA A 34 -0.58 15.59 22.36
CA ALA A 34 0.46 15.04 21.51
C ALA A 34 1.25 16.15 20.79
N THR A 35 2.46 15.81 20.38
CA THR A 35 3.37 16.68 19.63
C THR A 35 3.67 16.06 18.29
N SER A 36 3.39 16.78 17.20
CA SER A 36 3.84 16.36 15.86
C SER A 36 5.35 16.47 15.74
N ILE A 37 5.96 15.72 14.82
CA ILE A 37 7.40 15.84 14.53
C ILE A 37 7.78 17.30 14.19
N TYR A 38 7.02 17.97 13.31
CA TYR A 38 7.23 19.38 12.98
C TYR A 38 7.22 20.27 14.23
N THR A 39 6.21 20.14 15.08
CA THR A 39 6.07 20.95 16.29
C THR A 39 7.27 20.77 17.23
N GLY A 40 7.77 19.53 17.38
CA GLY A 40 8.97 19.27 18.17
C GLY A 40 10.24 19.90 17.58
N ILE A 41 10.38 19.85 16.25
CA ILE A 41 11.49 20.49 15.52
C ILE A 41 11.41 22.02 15.68
N GLU A 42 10.24 22.61 15.42
CA GLU A 42 9.99 24.05 15.52
C GLU A 42 10.36 24.56 16.91
N GLN A 43 9.84 23.94 17.98
CA GLN A 43 10.15 24.31 19.36
C GLN A 43 11.65 24.24 19.67
N THR A 44 12.34 23.20 19.18
CA THR A 44 13.77 23.01 19.42
C THR A 44 14.61 24.07 18.69
N VAL A 45 14.26 24.36 17.44
CA VAL A 45 14.96 25.34 16.60
C VAL A 45 14.72 26.77 17.10
N GLU A 46 13.49 27.13 17.43
CA GLU A 46 13.15 28.45 17.99
C GLU A 46 13.84 28.68 19.35
N ALA A 47 13.88 27.66 20.22
CA ALA A 47 14.57 27.75 21.50
C ALA A 47 16.08 27.99 21.35
N ALA A 48 16.68 27.57 20.23
CA ALA A 48 18.06 27.84 19.86
C ALA A 48 18.25 29.16 19.10
N GLY A 49 17.17 29.90 18.80
CA GLY A 49 17.18 31.15 18.05
C GLY A 49 17.26 31.01 16.53
N GLY A 50 16.97 29.82 16.00
CA GLY A 50 16.82 29.56 14.57
C GLY A 50 15.38 29.71 14.08
N GLU A 51 15.14 29.31 12.84
CA GLU A 51 13.82 29.32 12.20
C GLU A 51 13.52 27.97 11.55
N ALA A 52 12.29 27.48 11.76
CA ALA A 52 11.76 26.29 11.11
C ALA A 52 10.46 26.66 10.41
N GLU A 53 10.36 26.33 9.13
CA GLU A 53 9.17 26.55 8.31
C GLU A 53 8.60 25.21 7.87
N LEU A 54 7.30 24.99 8.09
CA LEU A 54 6.55 23.87 7.54
C LEU A 54 6.21 24.13 6.08
N SER A 55 6.63 23.23 5.20
CA SER A 55 6.28 23.27 3.77
C SER A 55 6.13 21.85 3.24
N ILE A 56 4.89 21.33 3.25
CA ILE A 56 4.60 19.94 2.90
C ILE A 56 5.10 19.58 1.50
N ASP A 57 4.93 20.48 0.53
CA ASP A 57 5.36 20.31 -0.87
C ASP A 57 6.82 20.69 -1.13
N GLY A 58 7.54 21.14 -0.10
CA GLY A 58 8.92 21.58 -0.19
C GLY A 58 9.12 22.92 -0.90
N SER A 59 8.07 23.71 -1.09
CA SER A 59 8.18 25.08 -1.58
C SER A 59 8.80 26.01 -0.53
N PHE A 60 9.59 26.99 -0.95
CA PHE A 60 10.22 27.96 -0.06
C PHE A 60 10.43 29.31 -0.75
N THR A 61 10.48 30.38 0.04
CA THR A 61 10.84 31.72 -0.47
C THR A 61 12.33 31.99 -0.32
N GLU A 62 12.89 31.66 0.85
CA GLU A 62 14.32 31.73 1.12
C GLU A 62 14.90 30.32 1.15
N LYS A 63 16.05 30.11 0.50
CA LYS A 63 16.65 28.78 0.39
C LYS A 63 17.04 28.31 1.80
N PRO A 64 16.51 27.16 2.27
CA PRO A 64 16.85 26.66 3.59
C PRO A 64 18.27 26.07 3.63
N ASP A 65 18.89 26.14 4.81
CA ASP A 65 20.18 25.49 5.06
C ASP A 65 20.09 23.96 4.99
N VAL A 66 18.94 23.41 5.38
CA VAL A 66 18.61 21.99 5.38
C VAL A 66 17.11 21.77 5.24
N ALA A 67 16.72 20.71 4.53
CA ALA A 67 15.37 20.20 4.50
C ALA A 67 15.27 18.90 5.32
N ILE A 68 14.42 18.89 6.35
CA ILE A 68 14.02 17.67 7.04
C ILE A 68 12.73 17.19 6.41
N VAL A 69 12.76 16.08 5.68
CA VAL A 69 11.62 15.55 4.95
C VAL A 69 11.04 14.38 5.71
N VAL A 70 9.83 14.53 6.24
CA VAL A 70 9.13 13.54 7.04
C VAL A 70 8.05 12.90 6.17
N PHE A 71 8.22 11.64 5.84
CA PHE A 71 7.36 10.90 4.92
C PHE A 71 7.27 9.44 5.35
N GLY A 72 6.38 8.67 4.73
CA GLY A 72 6.15 7.30 5.18
C GLY A 72 4.86 6.66 4.70
N GLU A 73 4.59 5.47 5.20
CA GLU A 73 3.31 4.79 4.98
C GLU A 73 2.14 5.59 5.59
N THR A 74 0.96 5.49 4.97
CA THR A 74 -0.30 5.92 5.58
C THR A 74 -0.67 4.95 6.71
N PRO A 75 -1.40 5.38 7.76
CA PRO A 75 -1.89 4.45 8.79
C PRO A 75 -2.68 3.27 8.21
N TYR A 76 -2.44 2.08 8.75
CA TYR A 76 -3.18 0.86 8.44
C TYR A 76 -3.22 -0.07 9.66
N ALA A 77 -4.19 -0.98 9.68
CA ALA A 77 -4.29 -2.06 10.65
C ALA A 77 -4.79 -3.36 9.99
N GLU A 78 -4.26 -4.50 10.44
CA GLU A 78 -4.65 -5.83 9.96
C GLU A 78 -4.44 -6.01 8.44
N GLY A 79 -5.36 -6.70 7.76
CA GLY A 79 -5.22 -7.04 6.33
C GLY A 79 -5.22 -5.83 5.41
N ASN A 80 -5.70 -4.65 5.85
CA ASN A 80 -5.56 -3.40 5.09
C ASN A 80 -4.09 -3.00 4.87
N GLY A 81 -3.17 -3.53 5.69
CA GLY A 81 -1.75 -3.34 5.53
C GLY A 81 -1.08 -4.36 4.62
N ASP A 82 -1.77 -5.38 4.11
CA ASP A 82 -1.13 -6.41 3.30
C ASP A 82 -0.73 -5.85 1.93
N ILE A 83 0.50 -6.16 1.51
CA ILE A 83 1.10 -5.65 0.27
C ILE A 83 1.77 -6.79 -0.49
N ALA A 84 1.69 -6.75 -1.82
CA ALA A 84 2.25 -7.81 -2.66
C ALA A 84 3.77 -7.77 -2.73
N ASN A 85 4.38 -6.59 -2.59
CA ASN A 85 5.82 -6.41 -2.49
C ASN A 85 6.17 -5.21 -1.60
N VAL A 86 7.44 -5.09 -1.21
CA VAL A 86 7.88 -4.10 -0.22
C VAL A 86 8.48 -2.83 -0.84
N GLU A 87 8.29 -2.56 -2.13
CA GLU A 87 8.70 -1.28 -2.71
C GLU A 87 7.87 -0.12 -2.14
N TYR A 88 8.54 0.86 -1.53
CA TYR A 88 7.86 2.04 -1.02
C TYR A 88 7.25 2.86 -2.16
N GLN A 89 5.98 3.26 -2.03
CA GLN A 89 5.28 4.06 -3.04
C GLN A 89 5.35 3.48 -4.46
N ARG A 90 5.28 2.14 -4.57
CA ARG A 90 5.31 1.39 -5.84
C ARG A 90 4.29 1.94 -6.83
N GLY A 91 4.76 2.51 -7.94
CA GLY A 91 3.93 3.09 -9.01
C GLY A 91 3.43 4.52 -8.77
N ASP A 92 3.67 5.11 -7.60
CA ASP A 92 3.32 6.50 -7.28
C ASP A 92 4.37 7.14 -6.36
N LYS A 93 5.52 7.50 -6.96
CA LYS A 93 6.77 7.88 -6.30
C LYS A 93 6.81 9.36 -5.87
N GLN A 94 5.78 9.84 -5.18
CA GLN A 94 5.62 11.26 -4.83
C GLN A 94 6.70 11.76 -3.88
N ASP A 95 7.00 11.01 -2.81
CA ASP A 95 8.00 11.42 -1.83
C ASP A 95 9.40 11.37 -2.43
N LEU A 96 9.70 10.36 -3.26
CA LEU A 96 10.94 10.33 -4.03
C LEU A 96 11.07 11.54 -4.96
N ALA A 97 9.98 11.99 -5.58
CA ALA A 97 9.99 13.18 -6.42
C ALA A 97 10.28 14.45 -5.59
N LEU A 98 9.70 14.57 -4.39
CA LEU A 98 10.00 15.65 -3.44
C LEU A 98 11.49 15.65 -3.05
N LEU A 99 12.03 14.50 -2.63
CA LEU A 99 13.44 14.36 -2.24
C LEU A 99 14.38 14.75 -3.39
N ASN A 100 14.13 14.24 -4.59
CA ASN A 100 14.92 14.57 -5.78
C ASN A 100 14.84 16.05 -6.15
N SER A 101 13.66 16.67 -6.02
CA SER A 101 13.48 18.10 -6.27
C SER A 101 14.35 18.95 -5.34
N LEU A 102 14.37 18.63 -4.04
CA LEU A 102 15.19 19.35 -3.05
C LEU A 102 16.69 19.13 -3.27
N LYS A 103 17.09 17.88 -3.53
CA LYS A 103 18.49 17.52 -3.84
C LYS A 103 18.98 18.23 -5.11
N ALA A 104 18.16 18.29 -6.16
CA ALA A 104 18.50 18.99 -7.41
C ALA A 104 18.72 20.50 -7.22
N GLN A 105 18.09 21.10 -6.20
CA GLN A 105 18.29 22.49 -5.81
C GLN A 105 19.52 22.70 -4.91
N GLY A 106 20.26 21.62 -4.62
CA GLY A 106 21.44 21.63 -3.76
C GLY A 106 21.11 21.99 -2.32
N ILE A 107 19.95 21.54 -1.83
CA ILE A 107 19.55 21.62 -0.42
C ILE A 107 19.93 20.28 0.23
N PRO A 108 20.67 20.27 1.34
CA PRO A 108 20.89 19.04 2.11
C PRO A 108 19.56 18.45 2.61
N VAL A 109 19.37 17.14 2.41
CA VAL A 109 18.13 16.42 2.70
C VAL A 109 18.33 15.41 3.84
N VAL A 110 17.62 15.61 4.94
CA VAL A 110 17.52 14.66 6.05
C VAL A 110 16.14 14.00 6.02
N SER A 111 16.09 12.73 5.67
CA SER A 111 14.86 11.95 5.59
C SER A 111 14.49 11.35 6.95
N VAL A 112 13.24 11.55 7.37
CA VAL A 112 12.64 10.92 8.55
C VAL A 112 11.48 10.04 8.08
N PHE A 113 11.75 8.73 8.01
CA PHE A 113 10.86 7.75 7.42
C PHE A 113 9.97 7.08 8.47
N ILE A 114 8.67 7.27 8.35
CA ILE A 114 7.62 6.69 9.20
C ILE A 114 7.11 5.40 8.54
N THR A 115 7.21 4.28 9.23
CA THR A 115 6.79 3.00 8.65
C THR A 115 6.50 1.96 9.72
N GLY A 116 5.57 1.06 9.45
CA GLY A 116 5.29 -0.09 10.31
C GLY A 116 6.24 -1.28 10.07
N ARG A 117 7.10 -1.24 9.04
CA ARG A 117 7.90 -2.38 8.57
C ARG A 117 9.11 -1.96 7.72
N PRO A 118 10.11 -2.83 7.50
CA PRO A 118 11.11 -2.57 6.47
C PRO A 118 10.48 -2.53 5.07
N LEU A 119 10.83 -1.51 4.30
CA LEU A 119 10.44 -1.35 2.90
C LEU A 119 11.70 -1.13 2.05
N TRP A 120 11.66 -1.55 0.78
CA TRP A 120 12.69 -1.20 -0.18
C TRP A 120 12.54 0.28 -0.53
N VAL A 121 13.50 1.07 -0.06
CA VAL A 121 13.57 2.54 -0.14
C VAL A 121 14.91 3.00 -0.75
N THR A 122 15.52 2.14 -1.57
CA THR A 122 16.85 2.40 -2.15
C THR A 122 16.91 3.72 -2.95
N PRO A 123 15.92 4.05 -3.79
CA PRO A 123 15.89 5.35 -4.46
C PRO A 123 15.82 6.53 -3.47
N GLU A 124 14.99 6.42 -2.42
CA GLU A 124 14.82 7.46 -1.41
C GLU A 124 16.09 7.63 -0.56
N LEU A 125 16.79 6.54 -0.25
CA LEU A 125 18.13 6.55 0.35
C LEU A 125 19.13 7.31 -0.53
N ASN A 126 19.18 7.00 -1.83
CA ASN A 126 20.05 7.69 -2.78
C ASN A 126 19.69 9.19 -2.93
N ALA A 127 18.44 9.57 -2.70
CA ALA A 127 17.97 10.96 -2.74
C ALA A 127 18.20 11.73 -1.41
N SER A 128 18.76 11.09 -0.38
CA SER A 128 18.95 11.66 0.96
C SER A 128 20.43 11.82 1.31
N ASP A 129 20.77 12.84 2.09
CA ASP A 129 22.11 12.98 2.71
C ASP A 129 22.18 12.24 4.06
N ALA A 130 21.05 12.14 4.75
CA ALA A 130 20.87 11.29 5.93
C ALA A 130 19.46 10.67 5.92
N PHE A 131 19.32 9.45 6.46
CA PHE A 131 18.05 8.73 6.49
C PHE A 131 17.83 8.09 7.86
N VAL A 132 16.73 8.46 8.51
CA VAL A 132 16.33 7.98 9.83
C VAL A 132 15.01 7.23 9.70
N VAL A 133 14.95 6.02 10.23
CA VAL A 133 13.70 5.26 10.36
C VAL A 133 13.11 5.56 11.73
N ALA A 134 12.00 6.30 11.74
CA ALA A 134 11.29 6.70 12.96
C ALA A 134 10.29 5.63 13.44
N TRP A 135 9.99 4.63 12.60
CA TRP A 135 8.92 3.66 12.81
C TRP A 135 7.56 4.35 12.97
N LEU A 136 6.74 3.96 13.94
CA LEU A 136 5.52 4.64 14.35
C LEU A 136 5.74 5.24 15.76
N PRO A 137 6.31 6.46 15.88
CA PRO A 137 6.75 7.02 17.16
C PRO A 137 5.60 7.41 18.12
N GLY A 138 4.34 7.43 17.68
CA GLY A 138 3.19 7.71 18.55
C GLY A 138 3.05 9.19 18.91
N SER A 139 2.51 9.51 20.09
CA SER A 139 2.15 10.89 20.47
C SER A 139 3.32 11.85 20.68
N GLU A 140 4.52 11.33 20.95
CA GLU A 140 5.67 12.12 21.41
C GLU A 140 6.66 12.43 20.26
N GLY A 141 6.17 13.04 19.18
CA GLY A 141 6.97 13.36 17.99
C GLY A 141 8.18 14.28 18.26
N GLY A 142 8.18 15.00 19.39
CA GLY A 142 9.32 15.77 19.87
C GLY A 142 10.59 14.95 20.11
N GLY A 143 10.46 13.65 20.39
CA GLY A 143 11.61 12.75 20.54
C GLY A 143 12.46 12.63 19.27
N VAL A 144 11.90 12.94 18.09
CA VAL A 144 12.67 13.03 16.84
C VAL A 144 13.63 14.22 16.90
N ALA A 145 13.15 15.39 17.33
CA ALA A 145 13.98 16.59 17.44
C ALA A 145 15.09 16.43 18.50
N ASP A 146 14.77 15.76 19.61
CA ASP A 146 15.73 15.44 20.68
C ASP A 146 16.99 14.75 20.16
N VAL A 147 16.84 13.85 19.19
CA VAL A 147 17.95 13.10 18.59
C VAL A 147 18.59 13.90 17.46
N LEU A 148 17.79 14.45 16.54
CA LEU A 148 18.30 15.11 15.33
C LEU A 148 19.12 16.37 15.62
N PHE A 149 18.80 17.12 16.68
CA PHE A 149 19.44 18.39 16.97
C PHE A 149 20.47 18.29 18.10
N SER A 150 21.55 19.04 17.95
CA SER A 150 22.52 19.24 19.03
C SER A 150 21.96 20.18 20.10
N LYS A 151 22.63 20.21 21.25
CA LYS A 151 22.45 21.30 22.23
C LYS A 151 23.01 22.62 21.67
N PRO A 152 22.68 23.76 22.27
CA PRO A 152 23.23 25.06 21.86
C PRO A 152 24.76 25.16 21.93
N ASP A 153 25.42 24.34 22.75
CA ASP A 153 26.89 24.26 22.83
C ASP A 153 27.52 23.36 21.75
N GLY A 154 26.72 22.83 20.83
CA GLY A 154 27.14 21.93 19.75
C GLY A 154 27.36 20.48 20.19
N SER A 155 27.17 20.15 21.48
CA SER A 155 27.24 18.77 21.94
C SER A 155 25.99 17.98 21.56
N VAL A 156 26.13 16.66 21.43
CA VAL A 156 24.98 15.76 21.18
C VAL A 156 23.94 15.93 22.29
N ASN A 157 22.68 16.16 21.90
CA ASN A 157 21.56 16.23 22.86
C ASN A 157 21.20 14.84 23.38
N TYR A 158 20.69 13.99 22.49
CA TYR A 158 20.48 12.57 22.74
C TYR A 158 21.25 11.71 21.72
N PRO A 159 21.91 10.63 22.17
CA PRO A 159 22.63 9.72 21.27
C PRO A 159 21.70 8.82 20.47
N MET A 160 22.09 8.51 19.23
CA MET A 160 21.44 7.45 18.43
C MET A 160 21.88 6.06 18.93
N HIS A 161 20.92 5.29 19.45
CA HIS A 161 21.15 3.94 20.00
C HIS A 161 20.28 2.85 19.38
N GLY A 162 19.25 3.22 18.62
CA GLY A 162 18.38 2.26 17.96
C GLY A 162 19.16 1.35 17.01
N LYS A 163 18.85 0.05 17.04
CA LYS A 163 19.37 -0.94 16.10
C LYS A 163 18.19 -1.68 15.48
N LEU A 164 18.32 -2.06 14.21
CA LEU A 164 17.28 -2.73 13.47
C LEU A 164 16.89 -4.07 14.13
N SER A 165 15.63 -4.19 14.53
CA SER A 165 15.01 -5.45 14.97
C SER A 165 14.47 -6.29 13.80
N PHE A 166 14.56 -5.78 12.58
CA PHE A 166 14.20 -6.46 11.34
C PHE A 166 15.28 -6.23 10.28
N SER A 167 15.55 -7.22 9.43
CA SER A 167 16.50 -7.02 8.32
C SER A 167 15.89 -6.11 7.26
N TRP A 168 16.67 -5.18 6.71
CA TRP A 168 16.20 -4.24 5.70
C TRP A 168 16.38 -4.82 4.29
N PRO A 169 15.34 -4.87 3.45
CA PRO A 169 15.41 -5.51 2.14
C PRO A 169 16.31 -4.73 1.17
N ALA A 170 17.04 -5.46 0.32
CA ALA A 170 17.83 -4.94 -0.79
C ALA A 170 17.07 -4.93 -2.13
N ASP A 171 15.94 -5.64 -2.21
CA ASP A 171 15.07 -5.74 -3.39
C ASP A 171 13.59 -5.77 -2.95
N PRO A 172 12.66 -5.20 -3.74
CA PRO A 172 11.22 -5.18 -3.43
C PRO A 172 10.59 -6.55 -3.16
N PHE A 173 11.18 -7.63 -3.66
CA PHE A 173 10.66 -8.99 -3.57
C PHE A 173 11.48 -9.87 -2.64
N GLN A 174 12.37 -9.27 -1.84
CA GLN A 174 13.19 -9.99 -0.87
C GLN A 174 12.39 -10.40 0.39
N ASN A 175 11.26 -11.09 0.20
CA ASN A 175 10.41 -11.59 1.28
C ASN A 175 10.39 -13.14 1.28
N PRO A 176 10.58 -13.82 2.42
CA PRO A 176 11.06 -13.29 3.70
C PRO A 176 12.56 -12.93 3.66
N ILE A 177 12.99 -11.98 4.49
CA ILE A 177 14.40 -11.67 4.76
C ILE A 177 14.63 -11.63 6.27
N ASN A 178 15.34 -12.63 6.79
CA ASN A 178 15.48 -12.87 8.22
C ASN A 178 16.93 -13.10 8.64
N LYS A 179 17.24 -12.77 9.90
CA LYS A 179 18.54 -13.11 10.49
C LYS A 179 18.75 -14.62 10.48
N GLY A 180 19.80 -15.07 9.79
CA GLY A 180 20.21 -16.48 9.74
C GLY A 180 19.55 -17.31 8.64
N ASP A 181 18.81 -16.72 7.71
CA ASP A 181 18.21 -17.44 6.57
C ASP A 181 19.15 -17.59 5.35
N GLY A 182 20.36 -17.04 5.43
CA GLY A 182 21.38 -17.09 4.37
C GLY A 182 21.22 -16.05 3.26
N LYS A 183 20.17 -15.22 3.29
CA LYS A 183 19.99 -14.10 2.36
C LYS A 183 20.77 -12.88 2.82
N GLN A 184 21.14 -12.00 1.88
CA GLN A 184 21.90 -10.77 2.17
C GLN A 184 20.96 -9.56 2.16
N PRO A 185 20.65 -8.95 3.32
CA PRO A 185 19.85 -7.73 3.38
C PRO A 185 20.68 -6.50 2.97
N LEU A 186 20.02 -5.38 2.67
CA LEU A 186 20.68 -4.08 2.47
C LEU A 186 21.32 -3.61 3.79
N PHE A 187 20.53 -3.67 4.87
CA PHE A 187 21.00 -3.46 6.23
C PHE A 187 20.61 -4.66 7.08
N ALA A 188 21.60 -5.30 7.71
CA ALA A 188 21.36 -6.47 8.53
C ALA A 188 20.57 -6.13 9.80
N TYR A 189 19.89 -7.14 10.37
CA TYR A 189 19.47 -7.09 11.76
C TYR A 189 20.64 -6.63 12.66
N ASP A 190 20.36 -5.85 13.71
CA ASP A 190 21.32 -5.15 14.57
C ASP A 190 22.08 -3.97 13.90
N TYR A 191 21.82 -3.64 12.64
CA TYR A 191 22.40 -2.43 12.01
C TYR A 191 21.80 -1.15 12.60
N GLY A 192 22.61 -0.09 12.65
CA GLY A 192 22.18 1.26 13.01
C GLY A 192 23.40 2.11 13.30
N LEU A 193 23.44 3.34 12.80
CA LEU A 193 24.58 4.22 12.95
C LEU A 193 24.48 5.06 14.23
N SER A 194 25.63 5.44 14.79
CA SER A 194 25.74 6.39 15.88
C SER A 194 26.56 7.62 15.45
N TYR A 195 26.36 8.75 16.13
CA TYR A 195 27.14 9.97 15.85
C TYR A 195 28.64 9.73 15.98
N GLY A 196 29.40 10.24 15.01
CA GLY A 196 30.86 10.07 14.94
C GLY A 196 31.33 8.80 14.24
N GLU A 197 30.43 7.90 13.87
CA GLU A 197 30.75 6.80 12.95
C GLU A 197 30.79 7.33 11.52
N ASN A 198 31.81 6.93 10.76
CA ASN A 198 31.84 7.21 9.32
C ASN A 198 31.15 6.05 8.59
N ALA A 199 30.05 6.36 7.92
CA ALA A 199 29.28 5.41 7.12
C ALA A 199 28.80 6.11 5.85
N GLU A 200 29.75 6.43 4.97
CA GLU A 200 29.42 6.79 3.59
C GLU A 200 28.76 5.60 2.90
N LEU A 201 27.52 5.80 2.47
CA LEU A 201 26.83 4.86 1.59
C LEU A 201 27.14 5.24 0.14
N PRO A 202 27.69 4.33 -0.68
CA PRO A 202 27.82 4.58 -2.10
C PRO A 202 26.44 4.68 -2.74
N GLN A 203 26.35 5.21 -3.96
CA GLN A 203 25.15 5.11 -4.78
C GLN A 203 24.72 3.63 -4.85
N LEU A 204 23.52 3.35 -4.36
CA LEU A 204 22.95 2.02 -4.34
C LEU A 204 22.29 1.69 -5.68
N ASP A 205 22.22 0.40 -6.00
CA ASP A 205 21.55 -0.09 -7.21
C ASP A 205 20.02 0.01 -7.05
N GLU A 206 19.39 0.83 -7.89
CA GLU A 206 17.95 1.03 -7.92
C GLU A 206 17.23 0.04 -8.86
N SER A 207 17.96 -0.85 -9.53
CA SER A 207 17.35 -1.83 -10.43
C SER A 207 16.54 -2.85 -9.66
N VAL A 208 15.32 -3.09 -10.16
CA VAL A 208 14.41 -4.11 -9.63
C VAL A 208 14.49 -5.33 -10.53
N ASN A 209 14.75 -6.51 -9.95
CA ASN A 209 14.79 -7.74 -10.73
C ASN A 209 13.36 -8.25 -11.03
N SER A 210 12.71 -7.66 -12.02
CA SER A 210 11.33 -8.04 -12.42
C SER A 210 11.22 -9.48 -12.93
N ALA A 211 12.32 -10.08 -13.42
CA ALA A 211 12.32 -11.44 -13.97
C ALA A 211 12.17 -12.54 -12.90
N ALA A 212 12.44 -12.23 -11.63
CA ALA A 212 12.14 -13.11 -10.51
C ALA A 212 10.64 -13.09 -10.11
N ASN A 213 9.85 -12.19 -10.71
CA ASN A 213 8.48 -11.85 -10.31
C ASN A 213 7.51 -11.87 -11.48
N ALA A 214 7.54 -12.94 -12.29
CA ALA A 214 6.33 -13.28 -13.02
C ALA A 214 5.29 -13.64 -11.96
N ALA A 215 4.43 -12.67 -11.60
CA ALA A 215 3.25 -12.97 -10.82
C ALA A 215 2.55 -14.14 -11.52
N GLY A 216 2.38 -15.25 -10.80
CA GLY A 216 1.49 -16.31 -11.26
C GLY A 216 0.07 -15.76 -11.33
N ASP A 217 -0.89 -16.59 -11.71
CA ASP A 217 -2.28 -16.13 -11.73
C ASP A 217 -2.76 -15.80 -10.30
N ALA A 218 -3.38 -14.63 -10.11
CA ALA A 218 -4.20 -14.35 -8.93
C ALA A 218 -5.50 -15.16 -9.05
N VAL A 219 -5.45 -16.41 -8.61
CA VAL A 219 -6.59 -17.33 -8.76
C VAL A 219 -7.72 -16.91 -7.83
N ILE A 220 -8.88 -16.55 -8.41
CA ILE A 220 -10.10 -16.20 -7.67
C ILE A 220 -10.94 -17.47 -7.41
N PHE A 221 -11.12 -18.28 -8.46
CA PHE A 221 -11.87 -19.53 -8.42
C PHE A 221 -11.18 -20.59 -9.27
N GLN A 222 -10.87 -21.74 -8.66
CA GLN A 222 -10.37 -22.93 -9.33
C GLN A 222 -10.83 -24.15 -8.54
N GLN A 223 -11.91 -24.80 -8.99
CA GLN A 223 -12.66 -25.85 -8.27
C GLN A 223 -13.33 -25.38 -6.97
N SER A 224 -12.68 -24.50 -6.22
CA SER A 224 -13.23 -23.77 -5.10
C SER A 224 -12.85 -22.30 -5.20
N VAL A 225 -13.62 -21.46 -4.49
CA VAL A 225 -13.20 -20.09 -4.22
C VAL A 225 -11.86 -20.14 -3.48
N GLN A 226 -10.88 -19.39 -3.95
CA GLN A 226 -9.57 -19.33 -3.32
C GLN A 226 -9.55 -18.23 -2.26
N GLN A 227 -8.79 -18.45 -1.19
CA GLN A 227 -8.55 -17.39 -0.21
C GLN A 227 -7.81 -16.22 -0.90
N PRO A 228 -8.10 -14.97 -0.51
CA PRO A 228 -8.98 -14.56 0.60
C PRO A 228 -10.45 -14.36 0.20
N TRP A 229 -10.81 -14.69 -1.04
CA TRP A 229 -12.12 -14.44 -1.59
C TRP A 229 -13.22 -15.31 -0.96
N SER A 230 -14.40 -14.74 -0.86
CA SER A 230 -15.66 -15.42 -0.57
C SER A 230 -16.67 -15.11 -1.67
N LEU A 231 -17.43 -16.12 -2.11
CA LEU A 231 -18.51 -15.89 -3.08
C LEU A 231 -19.79 -15.44 -2.34
N ILE A 232 -20.23 -14.22 -2.64
CA ILE A 232 -21.44 -13.62 -2.05
C ILE A 232 -22.50 -13.46 -3.15
N ALA A 233 -23.72 -13.88 -2.84
CA ALA A 233 -24.89 -13.72 -3.68
C ALA A 233 -25.83 -12.67 -3.07
N THR A 234 -26.36 -11.77 -3.88
CA THR A 234 -27.34 -10.75 -3.48
C THR A 234 -28.59 -10.85 -4.34
N SER A 235 -29.78 -10.84 -3.73
CA SER A 235 -31.06 -10.81 -4.44
C SER A 235 -32.13 -10.12 -3.58
N ALA A 236 -32.85 -9.15 -4.15
CA ALA A 236 -33.87 -8.36 -3.46
C ALA A 236 -33.42 -7.76 -2.10
N GLY A 237 -32.14 -7.37 -1.99
CA GLY A 237 -31.53 -6.83 -0.77
C GLY A 237 -31.12 -7.88 0.28
N GLU A 238 -31.41 -9.16 0.07
CA GLU A 238 -30.90 -10.26 0.88
C GLU A 238 -29.51 -10.69 0.38
N GLN A 239 -28.63 -11.08 1.31
CA GLN A 239 -27.29 -11.58 0.99
C GLN A 239 -27.04 -12.95 1.60
N GLY A 240 -26.27 -13.78 0.89
CA GLY A 240 -25.79 -15.07 1.37
C GLY A 240 -24.38 -15.36 0.88
N ALA A 241 -23.58 -16.01 1.72
CA ALA A 241 -22.24 -16.49 1.37
C ALA A 241 -22.29 -17.98 1.00
N MET A 242 -21.57 -18.37 -0.05
CA MET A 242 -21.51 -19.77 -0.46
C MET A 242 -20.53 -20.55 0.44
N ASN A 243 -21.07 -21.26 1.42
CA ASN A 243 -20.32 -22.10 2.36
C ASN A 243 -20.46 -23.60 2.10
N SER A 244 -21.14 -23.98 1.02
CA SER A 244 -21.39 -25.37 0.61
C SER A 244 -21.49 -25.45 -0.92
N ASN A 245 -21.82 -26.62 -1.46
CA ASN A 245 -22.00 -26.83 -2.90
C ASN A 245 -23.29 -26.21 -3.48
N VAL A 246 -24.19 -25.67 -2.65
CA VAL A 246 -25.40 -24.95 -3.07
C VAL A 246 -25.60 -23.70 -2.23
N LEU A 247 -26.09 -22.63 -2.86
CA LEU A 247 -26.56 -21.41 -2.22
C LEU A 247 -27.85 -20.94 -2.89
N ASN A 248 -28.86 -20.59 -2.10
CA ASN A 248 -30.08 -19.96 -2.59
C ASN A 248 -30.31 -18.67 -1.79
N VAL A 249 -30.51 -17.56 -2.49
CA VAL A 249 -30.83 -16.25 -1.91
C VAL A 249 -31.99 -15.68 -2.72
N ASN A 250 -33.19 -15.67 -2.15
CA ASN A 250 -34.41 -15.24 -2.82
C ASN A 250 -34.59 -15.89 -4.21
N THR A 251 -34.48 -15.15 -5.32
CA THR A 251 -34.61 -15.67 -6.69
C THR A 251 -33.31 -16.16 -7.32
N LEU A 252 -32.17 -15.93 -6.67
CA LEU A 252 -30.84 -16.30 -7.14
C LEU A 252 -30.43 -17.67 -6.57
N SER A 253 -30.01 -18.58 -7.43
CA SER A 253 -29.44 -19.87 -7.02
C SER A 253 -28.06 -20.11 -7.63
N ILE A 254 -27.18 -20.70 -6.82
CA ILE A 254 -25.81 -21.08 -7.19
C ILE A 254 -25.60 -22.53 -6.79
N ARG A 255 -24.97 -23.33 -7.64
CA ARG A 255 -24.48 -24.65 -7.29
C ARG A 255 -23.16 -24.98 -7.98
N THR A 256 -22.36 -25.86 -7.40
CA THR A 256 -21.22 -26.46 -8.11
C THR A 256 -21.73 -27.41 -9.20
N ALA A 257 -20.98 -27.53 -10.29
CA ALA A 257 -21.26 -28.32 -11.46
C ALA A 257 -19.94 -28.82 -12.09
N ASP A 258 -20.05 -29.81 -12.98
CA ASP A 258 -18.90 -30.44 -13.62
C ASP A 258 -18.74 -29.94 -15.06
N ARG A 259 -17.52 -29.52 -15.43
CA ARG A 259 -17.13 -29.26 -16.83
C ARG A 259 -15.96 -30.12 -17.26
N HIS A 260 -14.81 -30.00 -16.59
CA HIS A 260 -13.61 -30.79 -16.89
C HIS A 260 -13.32 -31.82 -15.79
N VAL A 261 -13.47 -31.42 -14.53
CA VAL A 261 -13.41 -32.29 -13.35
C VAL A 261 -14.62 -32.06 -12.44
N GLN A 262 -14.75 -32.87 -11.39
CA GLN A 262 -15.87 -32.76 -10.46
C GLN A 262 -15.87 -31.40 -9.76
N GLU A 263 -17.04 -30.75 -9.74
CA GLU A 263 -17.34 -29.49 -9.05
C GLU A 263 -16.43 -28.31 -9.47
N ASP A 264 -15.89 -28.33 -10.68
CA ASP A 264 -14.95 -27.32 -11.18
C ASP A 264 -15.58 -26.04 -11.72
N THR A 265 -16.90 -25.96 -11.70
CA THR A 265 -17.69 -24.92 -12.34
C THR A 265 -18.83 -24.47 -11.44
N LEU A 266 -19.20 -23.19 -11.51
CA LEU A 266 -20.42 -22.67 -10.88
C LEU A 266 -21.55 -22.60 -11.92
N GLN A 267 -22.68 -23.25 -11.63
CA GLN A 267 -23.94 -22.98 -12.32
C GLN A 267 -24.74 -21.97 -11.52
N ILE A 268 -25.17 -20.91 -12.20
CA ILE A 268 -25.81 -19.74 -11.60
C ILE A 268 -27.11 -19.45 -12.33
N GLU A 269 -28.21 -19.34 -11.59
CA GLU A 269 -29.53 -19.01 -12.12
C GLU A 269 -29.99 -17.71 -11.48
N PHE A 270 -29.94 -16.62 -12.25
CA PHE A 270 -30.48 -15.31 -11.90
C PHE A 270 -31.98 -15.32 -12.19
N GLY A 271 -32.80 -14.96 -11.20
CA GLY A 271 -34.26 -14.88 -11.33
C GLY A 271 -34.80 -13.46 -11.45
N SER A 272 -33.98 -12.45 -11.20
CA SER A 272 -34.31 -11.03 -11.35
C SER A 272 -33.14 -10.22 -11.94
N SER A 273 -33.41 -9.00 -12.42
CA SER A 273 -32.37 -8.08 -12.88
C SER A 273 -31.60 -7.38 -11.75
N GLU A 274 -32.03 -7.54 -10.50
CA GLU A 274 -31.35 -7.02 -9.31
C GLU A 274 -30.41 -8.06 -8.69
N ASP A 275 -30.42 -9.29 -9.20
CA ASP A 275 -29.61 -10.39 -8.69
C ASP A 275 -28.14 -10.20 -9.11
N SER A 276 -27.21 -10.37 -8.16
CA SER A 276 -25.77 -10.28 -8.42
C SER A 276 -24.98 -11.29 -7.61
N ILE A 277 -23.79 -11.63 -8.12
CA ILE A 277 -22.77 -12.36 -7.38
C ILE A 277 -21.52 -11.50 -7.35
N ARG A 278 -20.67 -11.72 -6.35
CA ARG A 278 -19.33 -11.13 -6.29
C ARG A 278 -18.37 -12.05 -5.57
N PHE A 279 -17.12 -12.04 -6.00
CA PHE A 279 -16.03 -12.52 -5.17
C PHE A 279 -15.59 -11.37 -4.26
N PHE A 280 -15.51 -11.60 -2.96
CA PHE A 280 -15.33 -10.52 -1.99
C PHE A 280 -14.26 -10.89 -0.96
N SER A 281 -13.31 -9.99 -0.71
CA SER A 281 -12.40 -10.04 0.43
C SER A 281 -12.81 -8.97 1.45
N PRO A 282 -12.84 -9.26 2.76
CA PRO A 282 -13.09 -8.24 3.78
C PRO A 282 -11.96 -7.22 3.91
N PHE A 283 -10.80 -7.50 3.33
CA PHE A 283 -9.64 -6.63 3.27
C PHE A 283 -9.27 -6.35 1.80
N PRO A 284 -8.63 -5.20 1.50
CA PRO A 284 -8.20 -4.90 0.15
C PRO A 284 -7.05 -5.81 -0.28
N GLU A 285 -7.11 -6.31 -1.51
CA GLU A 285 -6.02 -7.07 -2.14
C GLU A 285 -5.22 -6.17 -3.09
N ASP A 286 -3.90 -6.25 -2.99
CA ASP A 286 -2.97 -5.54 -3.86
C ASP A 286 -2.68 -6.35 -5.14
N LEU A 287 -3.36 -5.96 -6.23
CA LEU A 287 -3.25 -6.56 -7.56
C LEU A 287 -2.48 -5.66 -8.55
N LEU A 288 -1.69 -4.70 -8.07
CA LEU A 288 -0.98 -3.77 -8.95
C LEU A 288 0.06 -4.46 -9.86
N ASP A 289 0.59 -5.61 -9.47
CA ASP A 289 1.52 -6.39 -10.30
C ASP A 289 0.89 -6.86 -11.63
N TYR A 290 -0.44 -6.89 -11.71
CA TYR A 290 -1.18 -7.23 -12.93
C TYR A 290 -1.48 -5.99 -13.81
N ALA A 291 -1.09 -4.78 -13.40
CA ALA A 291 -1.23 -3.54 -14.17
C ALA A 291 -0.22 -3.44 -15.33
N VAL A 292 -0.05 -4.53 -16.07
CA VAL A 292 0.84 -4.66 -17.23
C VAL A 292 0.01 -4.77 -18.52
N PRO A 293 0.58 -4.48 -19.71
CA PRO A 293 -0.17 -4.55 -20.97
C PRO A 293 -0.83 -5.90 -21.28
N THR A 294 -0.33 -6.98 -20.68
CA THR A 294 -0.87 -8.34 -20.83
C THR A 294 -1.78 -8.78 -19.69
N GLY A 295 -2.01 -7.93 -18.69
CA GLY A 295 -2.84 -8.25 -17.52
C GLY A 295 -4.32 -8.28 -17.87
N VAL A 296 -5.00 -9.37 -17.49
CA VAL A 296 -6.41 -9.61 -17.82
C VAL A 296 -7.16 -10.21 -16.64
N LEU A 297 -8.44 -9.85 -16.49
CA LEU A 297 -9.40 -10.70 -15.79
C LEU A 297 -9.80 -11.82 -16.74
N ALA A 298 -9.43 -13.05 -16.39
CA ALA A 298 -9.66 -14.23 -17.23
C ALA A 298 -10.62 -15.21 -16.56
N PHE A 299 -11.60 -15.70 -17.33
CA PHE A 299 -12.53 -16.74 -16.89
C PHE A 299 -13.16 -17.44 -18.09
N ASP A 300 -13.65 -18.65 -17.88
CA ASP A 300 -14.49 -19.34 -18.86
C ASP A 300 -15.96 -19.23 -18.47
N ILE A 301 -16.84 -19.01 -19.46
CA ILE A 301 -18.27 -18.87 -19.23
C ILE A 301 -19.09 -19.55 -20.32
N GLN A 302 -20.24 -20.08 -19.92
CA GLN A 302 -21.34 -20.47 -20.81
C GLN A 302 -22.61 -19.82 -20.27
N ARG A 303 -23.35 -19.11 -21.13
CA ARG A 303 -24.60 -18.44 -20.72
C ARG A 303 -25.75 -18.71 -21.69
N SER A 304 -26.97 -18.56 -21.16
CA SER A 304 -28.20 -18.55 -21.96
C SER A 304 -28.27 -17.34 -22.90
N ALA A 305 -29.29 -17.28 -23.75
CA ALA A 305 -29.50 -16.19 -24.71
C ALA A 305 -29.84 -14.82 -24.07
N THR A 306 -29.80 -14.71 -22.73
CA THR A 306 -30.04 -13.48 -22.00
C THR A 306 -28.88 -12.49 -22.18
N THR A 307 -29.22 -11.25 -22.52
CA THR A 307 -28.29 -10.12 -22.72
C THR A 307 -28.41 -9.09 -21.60
N GLY A 308 -27.48 -8.14 -21.53
CA GLY A 308 -27.52 -7.05 -20.54
C GLY A 308 -26.92 -7.41 -19.18
N MET A 309 -26.06 -8.43 -19.13
CA MET A 309 -25.25 -8.72 -17.95
C MET A 309 -24.02 -7.81 -17.95
N THR A 310 -23.55 -7.47 -16.75
CA THR A 310 -22.33 -6.69 -16.55
C THR A 310 -21.31 -7.48 -15.74
N VAL A 311 -20.06 -7.08 -15.86
CA VAL A 311 -18.94 -7.51 -15.01
C VAL A 311 -18.35 -6.26 -14.40
N SER A 312 -18.14 -6.27 -13.09
CA SER A 312 -17.58 -5.12 -12.39
C SER A 312 -16.37 -5.48 -11.55
N MET A 313 -15.59 -4.46 -11.22
CA MET A 313 -14.46 -4.56 -10.30
C MET A 313 -14.54 -3.36 -9.37
N SER A 314 -14.40 -3.58 -8.06
CA SER A 314 -14.48 -2.54 -7.04
C SER A 314 -13.26 -2.52 -6.14
N CYS A 315 -12.79 -1.29 -5.87
CA CYS A 315 -11.68 -1.00 -4.96
C CYS A 315 -12.12 -0.25 -3.69
N GLY A 316 -13.40 -0.40 -3.31
CA GLY A 316 -13.98 0.22 -2.11
C GLY A 316 -14.99 1.32 -2.42
N ASP A 317 -15.29 2.13 -1.42
CA ASP A 317 -16.35 3.14 -1.48
C ASP A 317 -16.11 4.17 -2.59
N GLY A 318 -17.07 4.29 -3.51
CA GLY A 318 -16.98 5.20 -4.65
C GLY A 318 -15.97 4.76 -5.73
N CYS A 319 -15.37 3.58 -5.60
CA CYS A 319 -14.46 3.01 -6.58
C CYS A 319 -15.04 1.72 -7.16
N GLU A 320 -15.68 1.84 -8.33
CA GLU A 320 -16.18 0.71 -9.09
C GLU A 320 -16.16 1.03 -10.58
N ALA A 321 -15.77 0.05 -11.39
CA ALA A 321 -15.92 0.10 -12.83
C ALA A 321 -16.79 -1.05 -13.31
N GLU A 322 -17.84 -0.72 -14.06
CA GLU A 322 -18.73 -1.68 -14.71
C GLU A 322 -18.47 -1.71 -16.22
N LEU A 323 -18.42 -2.93 -16.76
CA LEU A 323 -18.30 -3.21 -18.19
C LEU A 323 -19.47 -4.10 -18.64
N ALA A 324 -19.98 -3.86 -19.85
CA ALA A 324 -21.00 -4.73 -20.43
C ALA A 324 -20.35 -6.07 -20.78
N LEU A 325 -20.85 -7.18 -20.22
CA LEU A 325 -20.31 -8.51 -20.51
C LEU A 325 -20.52 -8.89 -21.99
N ASP A 326 -21.59 -8.36 -22.59
CA ASP A 326 -21.92 -8.51 -24.02
C ASP A 326 -20.82 -8.00 -24.96
N ASP A 327 -19.93 -7.11 -24.51
CA ASP A 327 -18.79 -6.63 -25.31
C ASP A 327 -17.70 -7.70 -25.45
N PHE A 328 -17.70 -8.73 -24.60
CA PHE A 328 -16.65 -9.73 -24.52
C PHE A 328 -17.11 -11.16 -24.86
N ILE A 329 -18.42 -11.45 -24.84
CA ILE A 329 -18.97 -12.79 -25.10
C ILE A 329 -20.21 -12.79 -26.00
N THR A 330 -20.42 -13.87 -26.74
CA THR A 330 -21.65 -14.12 -27.50
C THR A 330 -22.69 -14.86 -26.66
N ALA A 331 -23.98 -14.56 -26.84
CA ALA A 331 -25.08 -15.24 -26.13
C ALA A 331 -25.59 -16.46 -26.91
N ASP A 332 -24.74 -17.47 -27.11
CA ASP A 332 -24.99 -18.60 -28.02
C ASP A 332 -25.02 -19.99 -27.36
N ASN A 333 -25.08 -20.05 -26.02
CA ASN A 333 -25.02 -21.28 -25.22
C ASN A 333 -23.74 -22.12 -25.39
N ASN A 334 -22.65 -21.59 -25.98
CA ASN A 334 -21.37 -22.28 -26.01
C ASN A 334 -20.43 -21.78 -24.91
N TRP A 335 -19.52 -22.65 -24.47
CA TRP A 335 -18.40 -22.26 -23.62
C TRP A 335 -17.46 -21.32 -24.36
N GLN A 336 -17.04 -20.26 -23.69
CA GLN A 336 -16.17 -19.23 -24.22
C GLN A 336 -15.13 -18.85 -23.18
N SER A 337 -13.89 -18.65 -23.63
CA SER A 337 -12.82 -18.10 -22.80
C SER A 337 -12.81 -16.59 -22.94
N VAL A 338 -12.92 -15.90 -21.82
CA VAL A 338 -12.97 -14.45 -21.72
C VAL A 338 -11.66 -13.96 -21.15
N ALA A 339 -11.11 -12.92 -21.77
CA ALA A 339 -9.97 -12.19 -21.25
C ALA A 339 -10.26 -10.69 -21.37
N ILE A 340 -10.57 -10.04 -20.24
CA ILE A 340 -10.87 -8.61 -20.19
C ILE A 340 -9.59 -7.89 -19.74
N PRO A 341 -9.00 -7.02 -20.56
CA PRO A 341 -7.83 -6.24 -20.16
C PRO A 341 -8.11 -5.46 -18.87
N LEU A 342 -7.22 -5.57 -17.88
CA LEU A 342 -7.38 -4.85 -16.60
C LEU A 342 -7.38 -3.33 -16.81
N SER A 343 -6.74 -2.85 -17.89
CA SER A 343 -6.80 -1.44 -18.30
C SER A 343 -8.23 -0.93 -18.51
N CYS A 344 -9.18 -1.79 -18.92
CA CYS A 344 -10.58 -1.38 -19.09
C CYS A 344 -11.24 -0.93 -17.77
N PHE A 345 -10.79 -1.48 -16.63
CA PHE A 345 -11.25 -1.08 -15.29
C PHE A 345 -10.43 0.10 -14.76
N VAL A 346 -9.11 0.08 -14.95
CA VAL A 346 -8.20 1.16 -14.52
C VAL A 346 -8.52 2.49 -15.20
N ASP A 347 -8.80 2.47 -16.51
CA ASP A 347 -9.20 3.66 -17.28
C ASP A 347 -10.52 4.28 -16.78
N LYS A 348 -11.32 3.49 -16.05
CA LYS A 348 -12.56 3.91 -15.39
C LYS A 348 -12.39 4.26 -13.91
N GLY A 349 -11.15 4.27 -13.40
CA GLY A 349 -10.82 4.74 -12.05
C GLY A 349 -10.61 3.66 -11.00
N VAL A 350 -10.59 2.37 -11.37
CA VAL A 350 -10.25 1.31 -10.41
C VAL A 350 -8.77 1.39 -9.99
N ASN A 351 -8.53 1.45 -8.69
CA ASN A 351 -7.21 1.33 -8.09
C ASN A 351 -6.88 -0.13 -7.78
N LEU A 352 -5.98 -0.73 -8.56
CA LEU A 352 -5.58 -2.13 -8.38
C LEU A 352 -4.81 -2.39 -7.08
N ARG A 353 -4.42 -1.37 -6.32
CA ARG A 353 -3.81 -1.56 -4.99
C ARG A 353 -4.80 -1.93 -3.89
N GLU A 354 -6.10 -1.73 -4.12
CA GLU A 354 -7.12 -1.78 -3.06
C GLU A 354 -8.35 -2.61 -3.46
N ILE A 355 -8.18 -3.75 -4.14
CA ILE A 355 -9.30 -4.52 -4.69
C ILE A 355 -10.06 -5.28 -3.60
N TYR A 356 -11.34 -4.99 -3.43
CA TYR A 356 -12.25 -5.75 -2.56
C TYR A 356 -13.10 -6.75 -3.35
N VAL A 357 -13.44 -6.40 -4.59
CA VAL A 357 -14.23 -7.23 -5.51
C VAL A 357 -13.52 -7.27 -6.86
N PRO A 358 -12.86 -8.40 -7.21
CA PRO A 358 -12.15 -8.54 -8.47
C PRO A 358 -13.08 -8.91 -9.63
N MET A 359 -14.29 -9.42 -9.34
CA MET A 359 -15.34 -9.80 -10.29
C MET A 359 -16.71 -9.97 -9.62
#